data_AF-A0A2T1CAW7-F1
#
_entry.id   AF-A0A2T1CAW7-F1
#
_cell.length_a   1.000
_cell.length_b   1.000
_cell.length_c   1.000
_cell.angle_alpha   90.00
_cell.angle_beta   90.00
_cell.angle_gamma   90.00
#
_symmetry.space_group_name_H-M   'P 1'
#
loop_
_entity.id
_entity.type
_entity.pdbx_description
1 polymer ?
#
loop_
_entity_poly.entity_id
_entity_poly.type
_entity_poly.pdbx_seq_one_letter_code
_entity_poly.pdbx_strand_id
1 'polypeptide(L)'
;MGNKNRHKVRGLTTALRATRRERDQLKRDIRELIQYADEETQRLHLENEWLKQEQEQFQLRVLELKQQVDHLSLCLNQKQEQIPYLNSVDLTMRQSDETKFGWHDNGQAIDLADLNLAFVGGRPNVRRMVIQELCIQYELKNWVEIPSFEYATTRQNRLKAKLHSCQLIFLVTGYMNHPLTEKISHLHHSGALSGRVVLLNCKGRSGIVREVLHHVTQLLY
;
A
#
# COMPACT_ATOMS: atom_id res chain seq x y z
N MET A 1 -5.88 -50.32 -64.77
CA MET A 1 -5.44 -49.14 -63.97
C MET A 1 -6.57 -48.35 -63.28
N GLY A 2 -7.87 -48.73 -63.37
CA GLY A 2 -8.97 -47.88 -62.87
C GLY A 2 -9.26 -47.89 -61.35
N ASN A 3 -8.91 -48.95 -60.62
CA ASN A 3 -9.40 -49.12 -59.24
C ASN A 3 -8.67 -48.25 -58.21
N LYS A 4 -7.34 -48.06 -58.36
CA LYS A 4 -6.53 -47.19 -57.47
C LYS A 4 -6.96 -45.71 -57.53
N ASN A 5 -7.37 -45.23 -58.70
CA ASN A 5 -7.84 -43.84 -58.85
C ASN A 5 -9.20 -43.61 -58.17
N ARG A 6 -10.11 -44.59 -58.16
CA ARG A 6 -11.41 -44.47 -57.48
C ARG A 6 -11.27 -44.36 -55.96
N HIS A 7 -10.37 -45.14 -55.36
CA HIS A 7 -10.09 -45.03 -53.92
C HIS A 7 -9.46 -43.69 -53.54
N LYS A 8 -8.53 -43.17 -54.36
CA LYS A 8 -7.91 -41.86 -54.15
C LYS A 8 -8.92 -40.71 -54.25
N VAL A 9 -9.80 -40.75 -55.25
CA VAL A 9 -10.88 -39.75 -55.41
C VAL A 9 -11.84 -39.80 -54.21
N ARG A 10 -12.25 -40.99 -53.75
CA ARG A 10 -13.10 -41.13 -52.55
C ARG A 10 -12.41 -40.55 -51.30
N GLY A 11 -11.14 -40.87 -51.08
CA GLY A 11 -10.36 -40.33 -49.96
C GLY A 11 -10.31 -38.79 -49.97
N LEU A 12 -10.02 -38.20 -51.13
CA LEU A 12 -10.01 -36.74 -51.30
C LEU A 12 -11.39 -36.10 -51.08
N THR A 13 -12.46 -36.73 -51.54
CA THR A 13 -13.82 -36.20 -51.31
C THR A 13 -14.21 -36.23 -49.83
N THR A 14 -13.80 -37.27 -49.09
CA THR A 14 -14.04 -37.35 -47.64
C THR A 14 -13.21 -36.30 -46.90
N ALA A 15 -11.93 -36.15 -47.24
CA ALA A 15 -11.06 -35.14 -46.67
C ALA A 15 -11.58 -33.71 -46.94
N LEU A 16 -12.05 -33.42 -48.15
CA LEU A 16 -12.65 -32.12 -48.50
C LEU A 16 -13.94 -31.84 -47.70
N ARG A 17 -14.75 -32.86 -47.43
CA ARG A 17 -15.95 -32.71 -46.58
C ARG A 17 -15.57 -32.46 -45.13
N ALA A 18 -14.54 -33.14 -44.61
CA ALA A 18 -14.04 -32.93 -43.25
C ALA A 18 -13.52 -31.49 -43.06
N THR A 19 -12.64 -31.03 -43.96
CA THR A 19 -12.08 -29.67 -43.89
C THR A 19 -13.15 -28.59 -44.08
N ARG A 20 -14.17 -28.82 -44.90
CA ARG A 20 -15.33 -27.90 -44.99
C ARG A 20 -16.09 -27.82 -43.67
N ARG A 21 -16.36 -28.96 -43.02
CA ARG A 21 -17.04 -28.98 -41.71
C ARG A 21 -16.23 -28.26 -40.64
N GLU A 22 -14.92 -28.50 -40.59
CA GLU A 22 -14.01 -27.82 -39.66
C GLU A 22 -14.01 -26.31 -39.89
N ARG A 23 -13.90 -25.86 -41.15
CA ARG A 23 -13.98 -24.44 -41.48
C ARG A 23 -15.33 -23.83 -41.09
N ASP A 24 -16.42 -24.54 -41.32
CA ASP A 24 -17.76 -24.04 -40.98
C ASP A 24 -18.01 -24.06 -39.46
N GLN A 25 -17.35 -24.96 -38.72
CA GLN A 25 -17.29 -24.93 -37.25
C GLN A 25 -16.48 -23.72 -36.76
N LEU A 26 -15.24 -23.54 -37.25
CA LEU A 26 -14.39 -22.41 -36.88
C LEU A 26 -15.07 -21.06 -37.16
N LYS A 27 -15.83 -20.94 -38.26
CA LYS A 27 -16.62 -19.74 -38.56
C LYS A 27 -17.74 -19.49 -37.55
N ARG A 28 -18.31 -20.53 -36.93
CA ARG A 28 -19.27 -20.37 -35.83
C ARG A 28 -18.56 -19.95 -34.56
N ASP A 29 -17.49 -20.65 -34.19
CA ASP A 29 -16.71 -20.34 -33.00
C ASP A 29 -16.17 -18.90 -33.02
N ILE A 30 -15.66 -18.43 -34.16
CA ILE A 30 -15.20 -17.04 -34.32
C ILE A 30 -16.34 -16.05 -34.11
N ARG A 31 -17.55 -16.32 -34.60
CA ARG A 31 -18.70 -15.42 -34.41
C ARG A 31 -19.15 -15.38 -32.95
N GLU A 32 -19.16 -16.53 -32.28
CA GLU A 32 -19.48 -16.62 -30.85
C GLU A 32 -18.44 -15.86 -30.01
N LEU A 33 -17.15 -15.98 -30.33
CA LEU A 33 -16.09 -15.23 -29.66
C LEU A 33 -16.18 -13.72 -29.89
N ILE A 34 -16.52 -13.28 -31.10
CA ILE A 34 -16.73 -11.85 -31.40
C ILE A 34 -17.92 -11.33 -30.59
N GLN A 35 -19.04 -12.05 -30.59
CA GLN A 35 -20.22 -11.65 -29.83
C GLN A 35 -19.92 -11.57 -28.33
N TYR A 36 -19.24 -12.56 -27.77
CA TYR A 36 -18.82 -12.54 -26.38
C TYR A 36 -17.91 -11.34 -26.07
N ALA A 37 -16.95 -11.04 -26.95
CA ALA A 37 -16.05 -9.90 -26.78
C ALA A 37 -16.81 -8.56 -26.84
N ASP A 38 -17.79 -8.43 -27.72
CA ASP A 38 -18.64 -7.23 -27.83
C ASP A 38 -19.50 -7.05 -26.56
N GLU A 39 -20.13 -8.12 -26.06
CA GLU A 39 -20.92 -8.11 -24.83
C GLU A 39 -20.07 -7.74 -23.60
N GLU A 40 -18.88 -8.33 -23.49
CA GLU A 40 -17.95 -8.03 -22.41
C GLU A 40 -17.43 -6.59 -22.48
N THR A 41 -17.13 -6.09 -23.68
CA THR A 41 -16.70 -4.70 -23.89
C THR A 41 -17.81 -3.72 -23.50
N GLN A 42 -19.06 -4.01 -23.85
CA GLN A 42 -20.21 -3.21 -23.43
C GLN A 42 -20.39 -3.21 -21.92
N ARG A 43 -20.26 -4.38 -21.26
CA ARG A 43 -20.34 -4.49 -19.80
C ARG A 43 -19.28 -3.63 -19.12
N LEU A 44 -18.03 -3.73 -19.57
CA LEU A 44 -16.92 -2.93 -19.04
C LEU A 44 -17.12 -1.43 -19.29
N HIS A 45 -17.74 -1.04 -20.40
CA HIS A 45 -18.04 0.36 -20.68
C HIS A 45 -19.08 0.91 -19.69
N LEU A 46 -20.14 0.15 -19.44
CA LEU A 46 -21.18 0.52 -18.46
C LEU A 46 -20.60 0.60 -17.04
N GLU A 47 -19.75 -0.35 -16.65
CA GLU A 47 -19.08 -0.35 -15.35
C GLU A 47 -18.15 0.86 -15.20
N ASN A 48 -17.38 1.21 -16.24
CA ASN A 48 -16.54 2.40 -16.23
C ASN A 48 -17.35 3.69 -16.12
N GLU A 49 -18.50 3.78 -16.79
CA GLU A 49 -19.39 4.94 -16.67
C GLU A 49 -19.97 5.05 -15.25
N TRP A 50 -20.38 3.93 -14.66
CA TRP A 50 -20.85 3.90 -13.28
C TRP A 50 -19.75 4.34 -12.30
N LEU A 51 -18.53 3.82 -12.43
CA LEU A 51 -17.38 4.21 -11.59
C LEU A 51 -17.04 5.69 -11.74
N LYS A 52 -17.16 6.25 -12.96
CA LYS A 52 -16.96 7.70 -13.17
C LYS A 52 -18.01 8.52 -12.43
N GLN A 53 -19.28 8.13 -12.48
CA GLN A 53 -20.35 8.80 -11.74
C GLN A 53 -20.11 8.72 -10.24
N GLU A 54 -19.69 7.57 -9.72
CA GLU A 54 -19.37 7.39 -8.31
C GLU A 54 -18.18 8.28 -7.90
N GLN A 55 -17.14 8.35 -8.74
CA GLN A 55 -15.99 9.24 -8.52
C GLN A 55 -16.41 10.71 -8.48
N GLU A 56 -17.28 11.15 -9.38
CA GLU A 56 -17.82 12.52 -9.39
C GLU A 56 -18.60 12.82 -8.11
N GLN A 57 -19.42 11.88 -7.63
CA GLN A 57 -20.14 12.03 -6.36
C GLN A 57 -19.19 12.18 -5.17
N PHE A 58 -18.13 11.36 -5.11
CA PHE A 58 -17.13 11.49 -4.05
C PHE A 58 -16.38 12.82 -4.12
N GLN A 59 -16.06 13.30 -5.31
CA GLN A 59 -15.42 14.61 -5.48
C GLN A 59 -16.29 15.75 -4.96
N LEU A 60 -17.60 15.72 -5.26
CA LEU A 60 -18.55 16.69 -4.71
C LEU A 60 -18.61 16.63 -3.18
N ARG A 61 -18.64 15.42 -2.60
CA ARG A 61 -18.67 15.26 -1.14
C ARG A 61 -17.39 15.77 -0.46
N VAL A 62 -16.23 15.52 -1.06
CA VAL A 62 -14.94 16.04 -0.56
C VAL A 62 -14.94 17.57 -0.59
N LEU A 63 -15.48 18.17 -1.64
CA LEU A 63 -15.58 19.63 -1.76
C LEU A 63 -16.51 20.23 -0.70
N GLU A 64 -17.66 19.61 -0.46
CA GLU A 64 -18.60 20.01 0.60
C GLU A 64 -17.96 19.89 2.00
N LEU A 65 -17.30 18.77 2.30
CA LEU A 65 -16.61 18.59 3.58
C LEU A 65 -15.48 19.61 3.77
N LYS A 66 -14.76 19.95 2.70
CA LYS A 66 -13.73 20.98 2.74
C LYS A 66 -14.33 22.34 3.08
N GLN A 67 -15.45 22.72 2.46
CA GLN A 67 -16.17 23.95 2.79
C GLN A 67 -16.63 23.98 4.26
N GLN A 68 -17.11 22.85 4.79
CA GLN A 68 -17.49 22.74 6.20
C GLN A 68 -16.28 22.95 7.13
N VAL A 69 -15.14 22.35 6.81
CA VAL A 69 -13.89 22.53 7.59
C VAL A 69 -13.41 23.98 7.54
N ASP A 70 -13.44 24.61 6.36
CA ASP A 70 -13.04 26.01 6.20
C ASP A 70 -13.96 26.94 7.01
N HIS A 71 -15.27 26.68 7.01
CA HIS A 71 -16.24 27.42 7.81
C HIS A 71 -16.00 27.27 9.31
N LEU A 72 -15.80 26.04 9.80
CA LEU A 72 -15.48 25.79 11.21
C LEU A 72 -14.17 26.44 11.63
N SER A 73 -13.16 26.43 10.75
CA SER A 73 -11.87 27.09 10.99
C SER A 73 -12.04 28.60 11.14
N LEU A 74 -12.88 29.23 10.30
CA LEU A 74 -13.22 30.65 10.43
C LEU A 74 -13.94 30.95 11.75
N CYS A 75 -14.93 30.13 12.14
CA CYS A 75 -15.64 30.30 13.42
C CYS A 75 -14.71 30.15 14.63
N LEU A 76 -13.78 29.20 14.61
CA LEU A 76 -12.79 29.01 15.67
C LEU A 76 -11.86 30.21 15.77
N ASN A 77 -11.34 30.71 14.65
CA ASN A 77 -10.48 31.90 14.64
C ASN A 77 -11.21 33.13 15.20
N GLN A 78 -12.47 33.33 14.79
CA GLN A 78 -13.29 34.44 15.31
C GLN A 78 -13.56 34.32 16.81
N LYS A 79 -13.77 33.10 17.33
CA LYS A 79 -13.92 32.85 18.77
C LYS A 79 -12.63 33.06 19.55
N GLN A 80 -11.48 32.77 18.95
CA GLN A 80 -10.17 32.97 19.56
C GLN A 80 -9.82 34.46 19.68
N GLU A 81 -10.25 35.30 18.73
CA GLU A 81 -10.13 36.77 18.82
C GLU A 81 -11.10 37.40 19.85
N GLN A 82 -12.20 36.71 20.19
CA GLN A 82 -13.19 37.14 21.20
C GLN A 82 -12.82 36.77 22.64
N ILE A 83 -11.58 36.37 22.92
CA ILE A 83 -11.03 36.23 24.28
C ILE A 83 -10.02 37.36 24.53
N PRO A 84 -10.44 38.60 24.88
CA PRO A 84 -9.50 39.72 25.07
C PRO A 84 -8.94 39.80 26.50
N TYR A 85 -9.28 38.88 27.41
CA TYR A 85 -8.92 39.01 28.83
C TYR A 85 -8.63 37.66 29.46
N LEU A 86 -7.41 37.15 29.27
CA LEU A 86 -6.75 36.22 30.20
C LEU A 86 -5.26 35.98 29.87
N ASN A 87 -4.72 36.54 28.78
CA ASN A 87 -3.30 36.48 28.47
C ASN A 87 -2.58 37.80 28.81
N SER A 88 -2.63 38.19 30.08
CA SER A 88 -1.64 39.09 30.69
C SER A 88 -0.75 38.28 31.65
N VAL A 89 -0.31 37.10 31.21
CA VAL A 89 0.88 36.45 31.77
C VAL A 89 1.92 36.48 30.68
N ASP A 90 2.83 37.42 30.89
CA ASP A 90 4.11 37.66 30.26
C ASP A 90 4.72 36.46 29.52
N LEU A 91 4.88 36.59 28.20
CA LEU A 91 5.77 35.78 27.36
C LEU A 91 6.22 36.64 26.18
N THR A 92 7.03 37.65 26.50
CA THR A 92 7.83 38.35 25.51
C THR A 92 9.03 37.49 25.10
N MET A 93 9.39 37.56 23.81
CA MET A 93 10.59 37.03 23.16
C MET A 93 10.64 35.52 22.80
N ARG A 94 10.24 35.18 21.57
CA ARG A 94 11.15 35.03 20.42
C ARG A 94 10.40 34.58 19.16
N GLN A 95 10.38 35.46 18.17
CA GLN A 95 10.19 35.10 16.76
C GLN A 95 11.49 34.47 16.21
N SER A 96 11.35 33.74 15.10
CA SER A 96 12.34 33.02 14.28
C SER A 96 13.01 31.81 14.94
N ASP A 97 12.43 30.63 14.73
CA ASP A 97 12.97 29.70 13.73
C ASP A 97 11.98 28.54 13.50
N GLU A 98 12.09 27.96 12.31
CA GLU A 98 11.24 26.94 11.73
C GLU A 98 10.82 25.85 12.72
N THR A 99 9.54 25.49 12.62
CA THR A 99 8.82 24.51 13.44
C THR A 99 9.46 23.11 13.39
N LYS A 100 10.53 22.93 14.17
CA LYS A 100 10.76 21.70 14.92
C LYS A 100 9.52 21.47 15.79
N PHE A 101 8.64 20.58 15.32
CA PHE A 101 7.58 19.99 16.13
C PHE A 101 8.24 19.19 17.26
N GLY A 102 8.60 19.88 18.34
CA GLY A 102 9.04 19.30 19.59
C GLY A 102 7.86 18.66 20.29
N TRP A 103 7.67 17.36 20.05
CA TRP A 103 6.94 16.50 20.96
C TRP A 103 7.99 15.73 21.76
N HIS A 104 8.30 16.21 22.96
CA HIS A 104 8.51 15.46 24.19
C HIS A 104 8.90 16.47 25.29
N ASP A 105 7.90 16.89 26.08
CA ASP A 105 8.05 17.74 27.27
C ASP A 105 8.53 16.95 28.50
N ASN A 106 9.23 15.84 28.27
CA ASN A 106 10.03 15.12 29.26
C ASN A 106 11.40 14.93 28.61
N GLY A 107 12.39 15.71 29.03
CA GLY A 107 13.72 15.85 28.41
C GLY A 107 14.62 14.59 28.39
N GLN A 108 14.07 13.39 28.25
CA GLN A 108 14.82 12.19 27.92
C GLN A 108 14.81 12.00 26.40
N ALA A 109 15.95 12.26 25.77
CA ALA A 109 16.18 11.86 24.40
C ALA A 109 16.03 10.34 24.30
N ILE A 110 15.09 9.87 23.48
CA ILE A 110 14.90 8.44 23.23
C ILE A 110 16.10 7.97 22.41
N ASP A 111 16.94 7.13 23.01
CA ASP A 111 18.08 6.50 22.35
C ASP A 111 17.64 5.16 21.71
N LEU A 112 17.88 5.01 20.40
CA LEU A 112 17.60 3.78 19.65
C LEU A 112 18.87 2.97 19.33
N ALA A 113 20.04 3.34 19.86
CA ALA A 113 21.32 2.74 19.51
C ALA A 113 21.36 1.21 19.73
N ASP A 114 20.69 0.73 20.78
CA ASP A 114 20.67 -0.69 21.16
C ASP A 114 19.52 -1.49 20.53
N LEU A 115 18.64 -0.82 19.78
CA LEU A 115 17.46 -1.44 19.18
C LEU A 115 17.73 -1.92 17.75
N ASN A 116 17.30 -3.15 17.48
CA ASN A 116 17.31 -3.73 16.14
C ASN A 116 15.91 -3.63 15.54
N LEU A 117 15.72 -2.67 14.63
CA LEU A 117 14.43 -2.40 13.99
C LEU A 117 14.35 -3.03 12.60
N ALA A 118 13.20 -3.55 12.21
CA ALA A 118 12.94 -3.97 10.83
C ALA A 118 11.85 -3.10 10.20
N PHE A 119 12.09 -2.64 8.97
CA PHE A 119 11.12 -1.94 8.15
C PHE A 119 10.73 -2.81 6.96
N VAL A 120 9.48 -3.27 6.97
CA VAL A 120 8.94 -4.16 5.95
C VAL A 120 7.92 -3.41 5.10
N GLY A 121 8.18 -3.37 3.80
CA GLY A 121 7.31 -2.77 2.81
C GLY A 121 7.38 -1.26 2.76
N GLY A 122 6.40 -0.64 2.10
CA GLY A 122 6.34 0.81 1.88
C GLY A 122 7.13 1.28 0.66
N ARG A 123 6.91 2.54 0.27
CA ARG A 123 7.62 3.17 -0.86
C ARG A 123 9.09 3.38 -0.48
N PRO A 124 10.07 3.01 -1.34
CA PRO A 124 11.50 3.12 -1.03
C PRO A 124 11.93 4.51 -0.56
N ASN A 125 11.40 5.56 -1.19
CA ASN A 125 11.74 6.95 -0.82
C ASN A 125 11.30 7.29 0.61
N VAL A 126 10.09 6.91 0.99
CA VAL A 126 9.55 7.21 2.33
C VAL A 126 10.36 6.45 3.39
N ARG A 127 10.61 5.16 3.15
CA ARG A 127 11.38 4.32 4.07
C ARG A 127 12.80 4.84 4.27
N ARG A 128 13.49 5.23 3.20
CA ARG A 128 14.82 5.83 3.28
C ARG A 128 14.83 7.10 4.12
N MET A 129 13.84 7.99 3.92
CA MET A 129 13.75 9.23 4.69
C MET A 129 13.45 8.97 6.17
N VAL A 130 12.59 7.99 6.48
CA VAL A 130 12.28 7.58 7.87
C VAL A 130 13.54 7.03 8.55
N ILE A 131 14.24 6.09 7.90
CA ILE A 131 15.48 5.52 8.44
C ILE A 131 16.52 6.61 8.65
N GLN A 132 16.71 7.49 7.66
CA GLN A 132 17.65 8.60 7.77
C GLN A 132 17.32 9.52 8.95
N GLU A 133 16.03 9.83 9.17
CA GLU A 133 15.60 10.62 10.31
C GLU A 133 15.86 9.91 11.64
N LEU A 134 15.56 8.61 11.72
CA LEU A 134 15.84 7.80 12.92
C LEU A 134 17.33 7.68 13.23
N CYS A 135 18.18 7.57 12.20
CA CYS A 135 19.63 7.55 12.39
C CYS A 135 20.19 8.92 12.84
N ILE A 136 19.70 10.02 12.26
CA ILE A 136 20.23 11.36 12.55
C ILE A 136 19.72 11.89 13.90
N GLN A 137 18.44 11.69 14.21
CA GLN A 137 17.81 12.31 15.38
C GLN A 137 17.77 11.41 16.62
N TYR A 138 17.80 10.07 16.44
CA TYR A 138 17.58 9.10 17.52
C TYR A 138 18.67 8.03 17.57
N GLU A 139 19.81 8.26 16.90
CA GLU A 139 21.00 7.41 16.92
C GLU A 139 20.76 5.93 16.56
N LEU A 140 19.77 5.63 15.72
CA LEU A 140 19.50 4.26 15.26
C LEU A 140 20.71 3.67 14.51
N LYS A 141 21.35 2.66 15.09
CA LYS A 141 22.54 1.98 14.50
C LYS A 141 22.19 0.74 13.68
N ASN A 142 21.18 -0.02 14.11
CA ASN A 142 20.88 -1.32 13.55
C ASN A 142 19.47 -1.37 12.96
N TRP A 143 19.39 -1.55 11.63
CA TRP A 143 18.11 -1.73 10.95
C TRP A 143 18.16 -2.77 9.85
N VAL A 144 17.02 -3.39 9.59
CA VAL A 144 16.80 -4.33 8.49
C VAL A 144 15.71 -3.81 7.58
N GLU A 145 16.05 -3.64 6.30
CA GLU A 145 15.10 -3.22 5.27
C GLU A 145 14.62 -4.42 4.44
N ILE A 146 13.30 -4.56 4.31
CA ILE A 146 12.66 -5.59 3.48
C ILE A 146 11.68 -4.92 2.51
N PRO A 147 12.06 -4.71 1.23
CA PRO A 147 11.16 -4.13 0.24
C PRO A 147 9.99 -5.06 -0.10
N SER A 148 8.84 -4.48 -0.47
CA SER A 148 7.63 -5.26 -0.81
C SER A 148 7.82 -6.18 -2.01
N PHE A 149 8.51 -5.72 -3.06
CA PHE A 149 8.57 -6.40 -4.36
C PHE A 149 9.57 -7.57 -4.42
N GLU A 150 10.71 -7.50 -3.73
CA GLU A 150 11.74 -8.55 -3.82
C GLU A 150 11.39 -9.84 -3.06
N TYR A 151 10.44 -9.78 -2.12
CA TYR A 151 10.17 -10.90 -1.20
C TYR A 151 8.87 -11.66 -1.48
N ALA A 152 8.18 -11.35 -2.58
CA ALA A 152 7.05 -12.17 -3.06
C ALA A 152 7.50 -13.62 -3.35
N THR A 153 8.67 -13.79 -3.97
CA THR A 153 9.25 -15.09 -4.37
C THR A 153 10.32 -15.64 -3.42
N THR A 154 10.75 -14.87 -2.42
CA THR A 154 11.83 -15.28 -1.52
C THR A 154 11.35 -16.35 -0.52
N ARG A 155 12.20 -17.35 -0.27
CA ARG A 155 11.95 -18.45 0.68
C ARG A 155 11.79 -17.93 2.11
N GLN A 156 10.75 -18.40 2.80
CA GLN A 156 10.39 -18.03 4.18
C GLN A 156 11.57 -18.13 5.17
N ASN A 157 12.47 -19.10 4.99
CA ASN A 157 13.65 -19.28 5.85
C ASN A 157 14.61 -18.08 5.81
N ARG A 158 14.78 -17.43 4.65
CA ARG A 158 15.63 -16.23 4.55
C ARG A 158 15.00 -15.03 5.24
N LEU A 159 13.69 -14.89 5.13
CA LEU A 159 12.93 -13.84 5.82
C LEU A 159 13.01 -14.03 7.33
N LYS A 160 12.83 -15.27 7.81
CA LYS A 160 13.00 -15.65 9.22
C LYS A 160 14.40 -15.30 9.71
N ALA A 161 15.44 -15.73 9.01
CA ALA A 161 16.83 -15.47 9.43
C ALA A 161 17.14 -13.98 9.55
N LYS A 162 16.62 -13.13 8.63
CA LYS A 162 16.81 -11.67 8.68
C LYS A 162 16.03 -11.00 9.82
N LEU A 163 14.82 -11.47 10.11
CA LEU A 163 13.96 -10.85 11.13
C LEU A 163 14.23 -11.40 12.53
N HIS A 164 14.95 -12.51 12.67
CA HIS A 164 15.20 -13.18 13.95
C HIS A 164 15.97 -12.30 14.97
N SER A 165 16.82 -11.39 14.49
CA SER A 165 17.59 -10.49 15.36
C SER A 165 16.87 -9.19 15.69
N CYS A 166 15.68 -8.96 15.15
CA CYS A 166 14.94 -7.71 15.31
C CYS A 166 13.98 -7.80 16.51
N GLN A 167 13.97 -6.77 17.36
CA GLN A 167 13.04 -6.68 18.50
C GLN A 167 11.70 -6.08 18.08
N LEU A 168 11.72 -5.17 17.12
CA LEU A 168 10.53 -4.48 16.59
C LEU A 168 10.52 -4.57 15.07
N ILE A 169 9.38 -4.98 14.52
CA ILE A 169 9.17 -5.19 13.09
C ILE A 169 8.00 -4.33 12.65
N PHE A 170 8.28 -3.27 11.91
CA PHE A 170 7.29 -2.31 11.41
C PHE A 170 6.85 -2.67 10.00
N LEU A 171 5.55 -2.92 9.82
CA LEU A 171 4.92 -3.14 8.54
C LEU A 171 4.39 -1.80 8.00
N VAL A 172 5.11 -1.21 7.04
CA VAL A 172 4.73 0.05 6.40
C VAL A 172 3.81 -0.26 5.22
N THR A 173 2.52 -0.44 5.48
CA THR A 173 1.55 -0.75 4.42
C THR A 173 0.99 0.51 3.80
N GLY A 174 1.56 0.95 2.67
CA GLY A 174 1.01 2.10 1.93
C GLY A 174 -0.33 1.79 1.25
N TYR A 175 -0.49 0.56 0.78
CA TYR A 175 -1.67 0.08 0.06
C TYR A 175 -1.72 -1.45 0.17
N MET A 176 -2.71 -1.96 0.91
CA MET A 176 -3.37 -3.28 0.79
C MET A 176 -2.53 -4.58 0.90
N ASN A 177 -3.13 -5.57 1.59
CA ASN A 177 -2.84 -7.01 1.68
C ASN A 177 -1.80 -7.55 0.69
N HIS A 178 -0.53 -7.37 1.01
CA HIS A 178 0.53 -8.03 0.26
C HIS A 178 0.74 -9.44 0.85
N PRO A 179 1.04 -10.47 0.03
CA PRO A 179 1.45 -11.79 0.51
C PRO A 179 2.59 -11.75 1.55
N LEU A 180 3.36 -10.65 1.58
CA LEU A 180 4.42 -10.43 2.55
C LEU A 180 3.86 -10.16 3.95
N THR A 181 2.78 -9.38 4.08
CA THR A 181 2.11 -9.10 5.35
C THR A 181 1.54 -10.38 5.95
N GLU A 182 0.91 -11.23 5.13
CA GLU A 182 0.40 -12.54 5.56
C GLU A 182 1.53 -13.48 6.00
N LYS A 183 2.63 -13.55 5.22
CA LYS A 183 3.81 -14.35 5.59
C LYS A 183 4.40 -13.93 6.93
N ILE A 184 4.54 -12.62 7.16
CA ILE A 184 5.08 -12.10 8.43
C ILE A 184 4.10 -12.34 9.58
N SER A 185 2.81 -12.15 9.34
CA SER A 185 1.77 -12.46 10.32
C SER A 185 1.83 -13.95 10.69
N HIS A 186 1.92 -14.85 9.72
CA HIS A 186 2.07 -16.30 9.99
C HIS A 186 3.36 -16.61 10.75
N LEU A 187 4.48 -15.99 10.39
CA LEU A 187 5.75 -16.15 11.11
C LEU A 187 5.67 -15.66 12.56
N HIS A 188 4.94 -14.57 12.82
CA HIS A 188 4.69 -14.07 14.16
C HIS A 188 3.77 -15.02 14.96
N HIS A 189 2.63 -15.43 14.40
CA HIS A 189 1.69 -16.35 15.07
C HIS A 189 2.28 -17.73 15.34
N SER A 190 3.21 -18.19 14.51
CA SER A 190 3.94 -19.46 14.74
C SER A 190 5.07 -19.36 15.77
N GLY A 191 5.33 -18.17 16.35
CA GLY A 191 6.43 -17.95 17.29
C GLY A 191 7.82 -18.02 16.66
N ALA A 192 7.90 -17.96 15.32
CA ALA A 192 9.18 -18.03 14.60
C ALA A 192 9.96 -16.70 14.62
N LEU A 193 9.30 -15.61 15.02
CA LEU A 193 9.88 -14.28 15.22
C LEU A 193 9.92 -13.96 16.71
N SER A 194 11.07 -13.50 17.19
CA SER A 194 11.28 -13.03 18.56
C SER A 194 10.74 -11.62 18.78
N GLY A 195 10.75 -10.79 17.72
CA GLY A 195 10.32 -9.40 17.76
C GLY A 195 8.81 -9.19 17.66
N ARG A 196 8.35 -8.08 18.23
CA ARG A 196 6.96 -7.62 18.13
C ARG A 196 6.68 -7.06 16.74
N VAL A 197 5.63 -7.55 16.09
CA VAL A 197 5.18 -7.05 14.79
C VAL A 197 4.16 -5.94 15.00
N VAL A 198 4.41 -4.79 14.37
CA VAL A 198 3.58 -3.59 14.45
C VAL A 198 3.13 -3.19 13.05
N LEU A 199 1.82 -3.09 12.86
CA LEU A 199 1.23 -2.60 11.62
C LEU A 199 1.08 -1.08 11.67
N LEU A 200 1.82 -0.38 10.80
CA LEU A 200 1.76 1.07 10.73
C LEU A 200 0.66 1.50 9.75
N ASN A 201 -0.42 2.06 10.28
CA ASN A 201 -1.54 2.60 9.50
C ASN A 201 -1.38 4.11 9.20
N CYS A 202 -0.14 4.58 9.09
CA CYS A 202 0.16 5.97 8.83
C CYS A 202 0.79 6.15 7.44
N LYS A 203 0.54 7.32 6.85
CA LYS A 203 1.10 7.71 5.56
C LYS A 203 2.08 8.86 5.75
N GLY A 204 3.08 8.91 4.88
CA GLY A 204 4.10 9.96 4.91
C GLY A 204 5.18 9.74 5.96
N ARG A 205 6.26 10.49 5.82
CA ARG A 205 7.48 10.39 6.64
C ARG A 205 7.21 10.67 8.12
N SER A 206 6.63 11.82 8.42
CA SER A 206 6.37 12.28 9.80
C SER A 206 5.43 11.35 10.56
N GLY A 207 4.37 10.87 9.90
CA GLY A 207 3.42 9.92 10.50
C GLY A 207 4.08 8.60 10.89
N ILE A 208 4.98 8.08 10.04
CA ILE A 208 5.71 6.83 10.33
C ILE A 208 6.67 7.02 11.49
N VAL A 209 7.47 8.09 11.48
CA VAL A 209 8.43 8.36 12.57
C VAL A 209 7.72 8.49 13.90
N ARG A 210 6.62 9.25 13.94
CA ARG A 210 5.82 9.43 15.16
C ARG A 210 5.31 8.10 15.72
N GLU A 211 4.77 7.24 14.87
CA GLU A 211 4.23 5.95 15.30
C GLU A 211 5.31 4.98 15.77
N VAL A 212 6.49 5.00 15.10
CA VAL A 212 7.66 4.22 15.52
C VAL A 212 8.08 4.63 16.93
N LEU A 213 8.24 5.92 17.20
CA LEU A 213 8.63 6.42 18.52
C LEU A 213 7.58 6.12 19.59
N HIS A 214 6.30 6.19 19.24
CA HIS A 214 5.22 5.82 20.15
C HIS A 214 5.32 4.35 20.58
N HIS A 215 5.62 3.44 19.66
CA HIS A 215 5.78 2.02 20.01
C HIS A 215 7.09 1.69 20.69
N VAL A 216 8.17 2.44 20.40
CA VAL A 216 9.43 2.29 21.14
C VAL A 216 9.27 2.72 22.59
N THR A 217 8.62 3.87 22.84
CA THR A 217 8.40 4.34 24.21
C THR A 217 7.56 3.35 25.02
N GLN A 218 6.53 2.74 24.41
CA GLN A 218 5.76 1.65 25.03
C GLN A 218 6.56 0.37 25.32
N LEU A 219 7.73 0.20 24.70
CA LEU A 219 8.58 -0.98 24.92
C LEU A 219 9.66 -0.72 25.98
N LEU A 220 10.06 0.55 26.14
CA LEU A 220 11.06 0.97 27.12
C LEU A 220 10.47 1.27 28.50
N TYR A 221 9.17 1.58 28.61
CA TYR A 221 8.44 1.86 29.86
C TYR A 221 7.28 0.89 30.05
#